data_AF-A0A2S9YN96-F1
#
_entry.id   AF-A0A2S9YN96-F1
#
_cell.length_a   1.000
_cell.length_b   1.000
_cell.length_c   1.000
_cell.angle_alpha   90.00
_cell.angle_beta   90.00
_cell.angle_gamma   90.00
#
_symmetry.space_group_name_H-M   'P 1'
#
loop_
_entity.id
_entity.type
_entity.pdbx_description
1 polymer ?
#
loop_
_entity_poly.entity_id
_entity_poly.type
_entity_poly.pdbx_seq_one_letter_code
_entity_poly.pdbx_strand_id
1 'polypeptide(L)'
;MRTEPMLLLSVALAACQPELVDWRDDHDFVWEGEHVTIYGYDRGPDDACGGSFETLDRHTSSIIELFGYDPALHHDYLWLSQDVWTGKCRPGAGACTAYGVPWTRSVPDMHEAAHAVTYATHGSQCPSALEEGVAEYLAGPRYHSDWTPTGPTYPAGIEDILTLAPLPYAEYERAGNFASFLFEEYGPEAVAGLCDELLYFTTLDDWREAIPKVLGVEFSELLSEYEQYPRCHHQQYRARLWECAGEPDAVADPTGDVVFEIDMDCAAADVIGPFGSRIVATRRLWFPEEMRTGVFILGEDGEDAELDFNLQACAACSEQPHLYADTGLTTVFKFSPGMYELVVYAGSDFSEHLSVHLEPF
;
A
#
# COMPACT_ATOMS: atom_id res chain seq x y z
N MET A 1 -5.86 73.51 10.21
CA MET A 1 -5.29 72.15 10.39
C MET A 1 -6.09 71.48 11.49
N ARG A 2 -7.02 70.60 11.13
CA ARG A 2 -7.76 69.75 12.06
C ARG A 2 -7.30 68.32 11.76
N THR A 3 -6.65 67.70 12.73
CA THR A 3 -6.27 66.29 12.72
C THR A 3 -7.43 65.48 13.28
N GLU A 4 -8.05 64.65 12.45
CA GLU A 4 -9.03 63.65 12.88
C GLU A 4 -8.31 62.43 13.49
N PRO A 5 -8.85 61.82 14.56
CA PRO A 5 -8.30 60.60 15.11
C PRO A 5 -8.77 59.40 14.28
N MET A 6 -7.81 58.68 13.69
CA MET A 6 -8.03 57.42 13.01
C MET A 6 -8.24 56.33 14.06
N LEU A 7 -9.49 55.89 14.24
CA LEU A 7 -9.85 54.79 15.12
C LEU A 7 -9.45 53.46 14.44
N LEU A 8 -8.33 52.87 14.85
CA LEU A 8 -7.94 51.52 14.46
C LEU A 8 -8.86 50.52 15.18
N LEU A 9 -9.83 50.00 14.44
CA LEU A 9 -10.70 48.92 14.87
C LEU A 9 -9.97 47.59 14.62
N SER A 10 -9.22 47.11 15.61
CA SER A 10 -8.64 45.76 15.60
C SER A 10 -9.74 44.74 15.85
N VAL A 11 -10.36 44.24 14.79
CA VAL A 11 -11.26 43.07 14.87
C VAL A 11 -10.38 41.83 15.04
N ALA A 12 -10.27 41.37 16.29
CA ALA A 12 -9.74 40.05 16.59
C ALA A 12 -10.74 39.00 16.06
N LEU A 13 -10.50 38.49 14.85
CA LEU A 13 -11.13 37.26 14.38
C LEU A 13 -10.48 36.07 15.10
N ALA A 14 -10.82 35.87 16.36
CA ALA A 14 -10.73 34.57 16.99
C ALA A 14 -11.88 33.73 16.42
N ALA A 15 -11.72 33.27 15.18
CA ALA A 15 -12.55 32.19 14.68
C ALA A 15 -12.23 30.97 15.53
N CYS A 16 -13.22 30.46 16.26
CA CYS A 16 -13.14 29.17 16.92
C CYS A 16 -12.68 28.15 15.86
N GLN A 17 -11.42 27.71 15.94
CA GLN A 17 -11.09 26.41 15.38
C GLN A 17 -11.98 25.42 16.12
N PRO A 18 -12.72 24.53 15.43
CA PRO A 18 -13.41 23.45 16.12
C PRO A 18 -12.38 22.79 17.03
N GLU A 19 -12.72 22.63 18.32
CA GLU A 19 -11.89 21.82 19.22
C GLU A 19 -11.58 20.54 18.45
N LEU A 20 -10.28 20.22 18.32
CA LEU A 20 -9.85 18.93 17.80
C LEU A 20 -10.63 17.91 18.63
N VAL A 21 -11.57 17.23 18.00
CA VAL A 21 -12.40 16.23 18.66
C VAL A 21 -11.43 15.28 19.34
N ASP A 22 -11.54 15.14 20.66
CA ASP A 22 -10.73 14.19 21.40
C ASP A 22 -11.23 12.79 21.05
N TRP A 23 -10.77 12.29 19.91
CA TRP A 23 -11.20 11.03 19.32
C TRP A 23 -10.78 9.86 20.23
N ARG A 24 -9.79 10.03 21.10
CA ARG A 24 -9.26 8.98 21.97
C ARG A 24 -10.26 8.49 23.02
N ASP A 25 -11.28 9.26 23.35
CA ASP A 25 -12.20 8.93 24.45
C ASP A 25 -13.52 8.26 24.02
N ASP A 26 -13.81 8.15 22.71
CA ASP A 26 -15.12 7.72 22.19
C ASP A 26 -15.02 6.49 21.25
N HIS A 27 -14.22 5.49 21.63
CA HIS A 27 -14.04 4.23 20.89
C HIS A 27 -14.69 3.04 21.64
N ASP A 28 -15.09 2.02 20.89
CA ASP A 28 -15.68 0.78 21.44
C ASP A 28 -14.65 -0.33 21.61
N PHE A 29 -13.54 -0.23 20.88
CA PHE A 29 -12.52 -1.27 20.78
C PHE A 29 -11.12 -0.64 20.67
N VAL A 30 -10.14 -1.29 21.31
CA VAL A 30 -8.71 -0.97 21.14
C VAL A 30 -7.95 -2.26 20.92
N TRP A 31 -7.08 -2.27 19.92
CA TRP A 31 -6.02 -3.24 19.76
C TRP A 31 -4.67 -2.52 19.78
N GLU A 32 -3.72 -3.03 20.56
CA GLU A 32 -2.39 -2.44 20.74
C GLU A 32 -1.33 -3.41 20.18
N GLY A 33 -0.69 -3.00 19.09
CA GLY A 33 0.49 -3.64 18.51
C GLY A 33 1.79 -3.00 18.99
N GLU A 34 2.92 -3.38 18.37
CA GLU A 34 4.22 -2.78 18.71
C GLU A 34 4.33 -1.35 18.17
N HIS A 35 3.84 -1.11 16.95
CA HIS A 35 3.97 0.15 16.22
C HIS A 35 2.63 0.83 15.91
N VAL A 36 1.50 0.14 16.10
CA VAL A 36 0.18 0.69 15.82
C VAL A 36 -0.80 0.45 16.97
N THR A 37 -1.54 1.49 17.36
CA THR A 37 -2.75 1.35 18.19
C THR A 37 -3.98 1.60 17.32
N ILE A 38 -4.85 0.60 17.24
CA ILE A 38 -6.08 0.63 16.44
C ILE A 38 -7.26 0.93 17.36
N TYR A 39 -7.96 2.03 17.08
CA TYR A 39 -9.18 2.44 17.76
C TYR A 39 -10.39 2.14 16.86
N GLY A 40 -11.26 1.22 17.30
CA GLY A 40 -12.50 0.87 16.62
C GLY A 40 -13.69 1.72 17.08
N TYR A 41 -14.40 2.33 16.14
CA TYR A 41 -15.58 3.17 16.40
C TYR A 41 -16.81 2.56 15.73
N ASP A 42 -17.77 2.09 16.53
CA ASP A 42 -18.85 1.19 16.10
C ASP A 42 -18.28 -0.03 15.35
N ARG A 43 -17.14 -0.54 15.82
CA ARG A 43 -16.38 -1.69 15.28
C ARG A 43 -15.82 -2.53 16.42
N GLY A 44 -15.71 -3.83 16.21
CA GLY A 44 -15.08 -4.77 17.13
C GLY A 44 -14.10 -5.73 16.43
N PRO A 45 -13.40 -6.57 17.20
CA PRO A 45 -12.43 -7.52 16.65
C PRO A 45 -13.09 -8.50 15.66
N ASP A 46 -14.35 -8.86 15.89
CA ASP A 46 -15.11 -9.77 15.01
C ASP A 46 -15.48 -9.15 13.64
N ASP A 47 -15.28 -7.83 13.45
CA ASP A 47 -15.49 -7.15 12.16
C ASP A 47 -14.26 -7.21 11.24
N ALA A 48 -13.14 -7.78 11.71
CA ALA A 48 -11.90 -7.97 10.97
C ALA A 48 -11.51 -9.45 10.93
N CYS A 49 -10.73 -9.84 9.93
CA CYS A 49 -10.14 -11.16 9.87
C CYS A 49 -8.93 -11.28 10.81
N GLY A 50 -8.65 -12.51 11.23
CA GLY A 50 -7.75 -12.83 12.34
C GLY A 50 -6.31 -12.37 12.15
N GLY A 51 -5.86 -12.14 10.91
CA GLY A 51 -4.53 -11.61 10.61
C GLY A 51 -4.46 -10.11 10.36
N SER A 52 -5.59 -9.39 10.34
CA SER A 52 -5.65 -8.00 9.84
C SER A 52 -4.83 -7.01 10.67
N PHE A 53 -4.89 -7.11 12.00
CA PHE A 53 -4.23 -6.15 12.89
C PHE A 53 -2.72 -6.40 12.96
N GLU A 54 -2.32 -7.65 13.14
CA GLU A 54 -0.91 -8.08 13.16
C GLU A 54 -0.23 -7.80 11.81
N THR A 55 -0.95 -7.92 10.71
CA THR A 55 -0.41 -7.57 9.39
C THR A 55 -0.20 -6.06 9.25
N LEU A 56 -1.13 -5.23 9.75
CA LEU A 56 -0.95 -3.78 9.76
C LEU A 56 0.30 -3.38 10.56
N ASP A 57 0.47 -3.94 11.75
CA ASP A 57 1.62 -3.67 12.62
C ASP A 57 2.94 -4.13 12.01
N ARG A 58 2.98 -5.33 11.42
CA ARG A 58 4.13 -5.84 10.66
C ARG A 58 4.46 -4.97 9.46
N HIS A 59 3.44 -4.49 8.76
CA HIS A 59 3.62 -3.60 7.62
C HIS A 59 4.23 -2.27 8.06
N THR A 60 3.70 -1.65 9.12
CA THR A 60 4.28 -0.45 9.74
C THR A 60 5.74 -0.67 10.16
N SER A 61 6.03 -1.79 10.83
CA SER A 61 7.41 -2.18 11.21
C SER A 61 8.34 -2.26 9.99
N SER A 62 7.85 -2.83 8.88
CA SER A 62 8.63 -2.96 7.65
C SER A 62 8.93 -1.61 6.99
N ILE A 63 8.00 -0.65 7.06
CA ILE A 63 8.26 0.72 6.58
C ILE A 63 9.29 1.42 7.47
N ILE A 64 9.18 1.28 8.79
CA ILE A 64 10.15 1.83 9.74
C ILE A 64 11.56 1.28 9.44
N GLU A 65 11.67 -0.02 9.20
CA GLU A 65 12.95 -0.66 8.82
C GLU A 65 13.46 -0.16 7.47
N LEU A 66 12.60 -0.09 6.44
CA LEU A 66 12.95 0.32 5.08
C LEU A 66 13.63 1.70 5.06
N PHE A 67 13.09 2.65 5.83
CA PHE A 67 13.64 4.00 5.90
C PHE A 67 14.67 4.20 7.03
N GLY A 68 14.89 3.19 7.87
CA GLY A 68 15.77 3.29 9.03
C GLY A 68 15.29 4.32 10.07
N TYR A 69 13.97 4.46 10.25
CA TYR A 69 13.38 5.34 11.26
C TYR A 69 13.56 4.78 12.69
N ASP A 70 13.17 5.57 13.70
CA ASP A 70 13.22 5.12 15.10
C ASP A 70 12.37 3.85 15.27
N PRO A 71 12.93 2.72 15.72
CA PRO A 71 12.15 1.51 15.98
C PRO A 71 11.05 1.70 17.03
N ALA A 72 11.13 2.73 17.88
CA ALA A 72 10.09 3.08 18.83
C ALA A 72 8.96 3.93 18.22
N LEU A 73 9.01 4.25 16.92
CA LEU A 73 7.94 4.94 16.22
C LEU A 73 6.64 4.15 16.36
N HIS A 74 5.61 4.85 16.80
CA HIS A 74 4.29 4.30 17.02
C HIS A 74 3.25 5.34 16.59
N HIS A 75 2.17 4.89 15.94
CA HIS A 75 1.09 5.79 15.53
C HIS A 75 -0.29 5.22 15.87
N ASP A 76 -1.24 6.14 16.00
CA ASP A 76 -2.65 5.82 16.22
C ASP A 76 -3.34 5.56 14.87
N TYR A 77 -4.39 4.75 14.88
CA TYR A 77 -5.13 4.34 13.68
C TYR A 77 -6.62 4.24 13.98
N LEU A 78 -7.47 5.00 13.27
CA LEU A 78 -8.91 5.05 13.52
C LEU A 78 -9.67 4.21 12.50
N TRP A 79 -10.27 3.12 12.99
CA TRP A 79 -11.10 2.24 12.19
C TRP A 79 -12.59 2.52 12.46
N LEU A 80 -13.23 3.13 11.47
CA LEU A 80 -14.55 3.75 11.59
C LEU A 80 -15.63 2.89 10.93
N SER A 81 -16.80 2.78 11.57
CA SER A 81 -18.01 2.36 10.88
C SER A 81 -18.46 3.38 9.83
N GLN A 82 -19.37 2.98 8.96
CA GLN A 82 -19.93 3.88 7.94
C GLN A 82 -20.70 5.06 8.55
N ASP A 83 -21.30 4.87 9.72
CA ASP A 83 -22.09 5.90 10.40
C ASP A 83 -21.16 6.97 11.01
N VAL A 84 -20.05 6.53 11.64
CA VAL A 84 -19.02 7.43 12.21
C VAL A 84 -18.21 8.14 11.13
N TRP A 85 -18.01 7.50 9.97
CA TRP A 85 -17.24 8.02 8.82
C TRP A 85 -17.77 9.35 8.24
N THR A 86 -19.06 9.64 8.39
CA THR A 86 -19.71 10.73 7.63
C THR A 86 -19.06 12.09 7.91
N GLY A 87 -18.50 12.70 6.86
CA GLY A 87 -17.87 14.04 6.93
C GLY A 87 -16.45 14.07 7.49
N LYS A 88 -15.83 12.90 7.74
CA LYS A 88 -14.47 12.78 8.27
C LYS A 88 -13.40 13.00 7.20
N CYS A 89 -13.61 12.42 6.02
CA CYS A 89 -12.74 12.59 4.85
C CYS A 89 -13.50 13.23 3.66
N ARG A 90 -12.78 13.54 2.58
CA ARG A 90 -13.37 14.08 1.34
C ARG A 90 -14.47 13.14 0.82
N PRO A 91 -15.58 13.67 0.26
CA PRO A 91 -16.61 12.83 -0.33
C PRO A 91 -16.05 11.85 -1.36
N GLY A 92 -16.39 10.57 -1.19
CA GLY A 92 -15.94 9.47 -2.06
C GLY A 92 -14.66 8.76 -1.62
N ALA A 93 -13.92 9.29 -0.64
CA ALA A 93 -12.72 8.64 -0.13
C ALA A 93 -13.03 7.33 0.62
N GLY A 94 -12.17 6.32 0.45
CA GLY A 94 -12.19 5.06 1.20
C GLY A 94 -11.64 5.23 2.61
N ALA A 95 -10.53 5.96 2.67
CA ALA A 95 -9.76 6.32 3.84
C ALA A 95 -9.11 7.71 3.62
N CYS A 96 -8.54 8.30 4.66
CA CYS A 96 -7.63 9.43 4.56
C CYS A 96 -6.78 9.56 5.82
N THR A 97 -5.62 10.21 5.71
CA THR A 97 -4.78 10.51 6.88
C THR A 97 -4.88 11.99 7.25
N ALA A 98 -5.10 12.25 8.54
CA ALA A 98 -5.13 13.61 9.08
C ALA A 98 -4.20 13.71 10.28
N TYR A 99 -3.23 14.62 10.21
CA TYR A 99 -2.22 14.83 11.27
C TYR A 99 -1.46 13.55 11.66
N GLY A 100 -1.15 12.70 10.67
CA GLY A 100 -0.45 11.43 10.87
C GLY A 100 -1.29 10.32 11.47
N VAL A 101 -2.62 10.51 11.54
CA VAL A 101 -3.56 9.49 12.02
C VAL A 101 -4.42 9.03 10.85
N PRO A 102 -4.29 7.76 10.41
CA PRO A 102 -5.18 7.15 9.43
C PRO A 102 -6.61 7.05 9.92
N TRP A 103 -7.54 7.50 9.09
CA TRP A 103 -8.97 7.36 9.30
C TRP A 103 -9.50 6.50 8.16
N THR A 104 -10.00 5.31 8.47
CA THR A 104 -10.39 4.33 7.45
C THR A 104 -11.68 3.61 7.80
N ARG A 105 -12.32 2.99 6.80
CA ARG A 105 -13.47 2.10 6.96
C ARG A 105 -13.11 0.61 6.91
N SER A 106 -11.89 0.28 6.51
CA SER A 106 -11.38 -1.08 6.34
C SER A 106 -10.09 -1.25 7.12
N VAL A 107 -9.81 -2.47 7.57
CA VAL A 107 -8.56 -2.81 8.24
C VAL A 107 -8.05 -4.15 7.69
N PRO A 108 -6.78 -4.24 7.28
CA PRO A 108 -5.79 -3.15 7.22
C PRO A 108 -6.05 -2.18 6.06
N ASP A 109 -5.58 -0.94 6.18
CA ASP A 109 -5.40 0.00 5.07
C ASP A 109 -3.93 0.44 5.08
N MET A 110 -3.12 -0.27 4.29
CA MET A 110 -1.66 -0.10 4.25
C MET A 110 -1.23 1.19 3.56
N HIS A 111 -2.04 1.70 2.62
CA HIS A 111 -1.80 3.00 1.98
C HIS A 111 -1.79 4.12 3.03
N GLU A 112 -2.80 4.15 3.89
CA GLU A 112 -2.86 5.15 4.97
C GLU A 112 -1.84 4.87 6.08
N ALA A 113 -1.48 3.61 6.34
CA ALA A 113 -0.38 3.30 7.27
C ALA A 113 0.94 3.92 6.80
N ALA A 114 1.21 3.88 5.49
CA ALA A 114 2.38 4.54 4.92
C ALA A 114 2.36 6.06 5.15
N HIS A 115 1.20 6.71 4.96
CA HIS A 115 1.02 8.13 5.31
C HIS A 115 1.27 8.42 6.80
N ALA A 116 0.84 7.54 7.70
CA ALA A 116 1.06 7.71 9.13
C ALA A 116 2.55 7.71 9.50
N VAL A 117 3.30 6.73 8.97
CA VAL A 117 4.73 6.57 9.25
C VAL A 117 5.55 7.70 8.65
N THR A 118 5.25 8.09 7.40
CA THR A 118 5.93 9.22 6.76
C THR A 118 5.63 10.53 7.49
N TYR A 119 4.38 10.76 7.88
CA TYR A 119 3.99 11.96 8.65
C TYR A 119 4.64 11.99 10.04
N ALA A 120 4.72 10.86 10.75
CA ALA A 120 5.35 10.82 12.07
C ALA A 120 6.83 11.23 12.03
N THR A 121 7.48 11.06 10.88
CA THR A 121 8.89 11.41 10.67
C THR A 121 9.06 12.82 10.10
N HIS A 122 8.35 13.13 9.03
CA HIS A 122 8.54 14.35 8.22
C HIS A 122 7.48 15.43 8.48
N GLY A 123 6.47 15.13 9.28
CA GLY A 123 5.29 15.97 9.46
C GLY A 123 4.52 16.10 8.16
N SER A 124 3.96 17.29 7.90
CA SER A 124 3.26 17.59 6.64
C SER A 124 4.21 18.01 5.50
N GLN A 125 5.48 17.57 5.56
CA GLN A 125 6.51 17.92 4.58
C GLN A 125 6.73 16.71 3.67
N CYS A 126 6.00 16.69 2.56
CA CYS A 126 6.35 15.95 1.36
C CYS A 126 5.44 16.46 0.24
N PRO A 127 5.91 16.62 -1.02
CA PRO A 127 5.04 17.00 -2.13
C PRO A 127 3.92 15.99 -2.31
N SER A 128 2.69 16.46 -2.55
CA SER A 128 1.53 15.55 -2.66
C SER A 128 1.71 14.45 -3.71
N ALA A 129 2.45 14.71 -4.80
CA ALA A 129 2.77 13.70 -5.80
C ALA A 129 3.69 12.59 -5.27
N LEU A 130 4.65 12.92 -4.40
CA LEU A 130 5.55 11.96 -3.79
C LEU A 130 4.91 11.29 -2.57
N GLU A 131 4.16 12.04 -1.75
CA GLU A 131 3.42 11.51 -0.60
C GLU A 131 2.45 10.40 -1.02
N GLU A 132 1.58 10.66 -2.00
CA GLU A 132 0.65 9.64 -2.52
C GLU A 132 1.37 8.55 -3.31
N GLY A 133 2.47 8.89 -4.00
CA GLY A 133 3.27 7.90 -4.71
C GLY A 133 3.93 6.89 -3.78
N VAL A 134 4.52 7.36 -2.67
CA VAL A 134 5.11 6.52 -1.63
C VAL A 134 4.03 5.66 -0.98
N ALA A 135 2.87 6.23 -0.66
CA ALA A 135 1.77 5.47 -0.09
C ALA A 135 1.23 4.38 -1.03
N GLU A 136 1.11 4.65 -2.34
CA GLU A 136 0.74 3.63 -3.33
C GLU A 136 1.84 2.57 -3.52
N TYR A 137 3.11 2.97 -3.52
CA TYR A 137 4.24 2.03 -3.61
C TYR A 137 4.28 1.11 -2.39
N LEU A 138 3.98 1.63 -1.21
CA LEU A 138 3.94 0.87 0.04
C LEU A 138 2.55 0.26 0.33
N ALA A 139 1.60 0.34 -0.60
CA ALA A 139 0.26 -0.19 -0.36
C ALA A 139 0.24 -1.74 -0.34
N GLY A 140 -0.83 -2.27 0.27
CA GLY A 140 -1.09 -3.71 0.35
C GLY A 140 -1.58 -4.32 -0.97
N PRO A 141 -1.91 -5.63 -0.96
CA PRO A 141 -2.45 -6.31 -2.13
C PRO A 141 -3.74 -5.64 -2.66
N ARG A 142 -3.79 -5.41 -3.98
CA ARG A 142 -4.96 -4.88 -4.72
C ARG A 142 -5.65 -5.97 -5.53
N TYR A 143 -6.96 -5.84 -5.67
CA TYR A 143 -7.79 -6.81 -6.37
C TYR A 143 -7.68 -6.72 -7.89
N HIS A 144 -7.86 -7.86 -8.55
CA HIS A 144 -7.86 -7.96 -10.02
C HIS A 144 -8.96 -7.14 -10.71
N SER A 145 -10.06 -6.76 -10.03
CA SER A 145 -11.11 -5.91 -10.63
C SER A 145 -10.60 -4.55 -11.11
N ASP A 146 -9.43 -4.11 -10.62
CA ASP A 146 -8.76 -2.88 -11.02
C ASP A 146 -7.77 -3.09 -12.18
N TRP A 147 -7.61 -4.34 -12.65
CA TRP A 147 -6.74 -4.67 -13.77
C TRP A 147 -7.49 -4.65 -15.09
N THR A 148 -6.85 -4.07 -16.11
CA THR A 148 -7.26 -4.23 -17.50
C THR A 148 -6.13 -4.95 -18.25
N PRO A 149 -6.43 -5.85 -19.20
CA PRO A 149 -5.39 -6.51 -20.00
C PRO A 149 -4.56 -5.55 -20.86
N THR A 150 -5.00 -4.29 -20.95
CA THR A 150 -4.24 -3.21 -21.56
C THR A 150 -3.24 -2.67 -20.54
N GLY A 151 -1.99 -2.46 -20.97
CA GLY A 151 -0.97 -1.86 -20.10
C GLY A 151 -1.46 -0.55 -19.47
N PRO A 152 -0.83 -0.14 -18.36
CA PRO A 152 -1.34 0.94 -17.52
C PRO A 152 -1.49 2.23 -18.33
N THR A 153 -2.63 2.91 -18.13
CA THR A 153 -2.91 4.18 -18.78
C THR A 153 -2.70 5.31 -17.80
N TYR A 154 -1.64 6.09 -18.02
CA TYR A 154 -1.37 7.28 -17.22
C TYR A 154 -1.92 8.53 -17.93
N PRO A 155 -2.93 9.22 -17.39
CA PRO A 155 -3.60 10.32 -18.09
C PRO A 155 -2.72 11.54 -18.37
N ALA A 156 -1.93 11.98 -17.38
CA ALA A 156 -1.00 13.11 -17.50
C ALA A 156 0.45 12.65 -17.67
N GLY A 157 1.39 13.53 -18.00
CA GLY A 157 2.85 13.30 -17.91
C GLY A 157 3.35 13.38 -16.47
N ILE A 158 4.59 12.92 -16.18
CA ILE A 158 5.11 12.99 -14.80
C ILE A 158 5.36 14.43 -14.38
N GLU A 159 5.97 15.25 -15.25
CA GLU A 159 6.21 16.68 -14.97
C GLU A 159 4.90 17.44 -14.67
N ASP A 160 3.80 17.05 -15.32
CA ASP A 160 2.48 17.66 -15.11
C ASP A 160 1.91 17.38 -13.72
N ILE A 161 2.28 16.25 -13.08
CA ILE A 161 1.73 15.85 -11.79
C ILE A 161 2.60 16.25 -10.59
N LEU A 162 3.91 16.49 -10.79
CA LEU A 162 4.87 16.78 -9.71
C LEU A 162 4.50 18.01 -8.85
N THR A 163 3.66 18.91 -9.37
CA THR A 163 3.24 20.14 -8.66
C THR A 163 1.76 20.16 -8.28
N LEU A 164 1.03 19.08 -8.53
CA LEU A 164 -0.38 18.98 -8.15
C LEU A 164 -0.50 18.75 -6.64
N ALA A 165 -1.28 19.60 -5.97
CA ALA A 165 -1.52 19.52 -4.54
C ALA A 165 -2.96 20.01 -4.23
N PRO A 166 -3.88 19.12 -3.80
CA PRO A 166 -3.70 17.67 -3.69
C PRO A 166 -3.57 17.00 -5.07
N LEU A 167 -2.85 15.88 -5.12
CA LEU A 167 -2.80 15.02 -6.30
C LEU A 167 -4.21 14.46 -6.59
N PRO A 168 -4.70 14.49 -7.84
CA PRO A 168 -5.96 13.83 -8.19
C PRO A 168 -5.82 12.30 -8.17
N TYR A 169 -6.84 11.59 -7.66
CA TYR A 169 -6.89 10.11 -7.63
C TYR A 169 -6.52 9.43 -8.96
N ALA A 170 -6.89 10.03 -10.10
CA ALA A 170 -6.58 9.49 -11.42
C ALA A 170 -5.07 9.41 -11.74
N GLU A 171 -4.24 10.13 -10.98
CA GLU A 171 -2.78 10.18 -11.17
C GLU A 171 -2.02 9.34 -10.13
N TYR A 172 -2.71 8.70 -9.17
CA TYR A 172 -2.08 7.91 -8.10
C TYR A 172 -1.27 6.74 -8.68
N GLU A 173 -1.75 6.10 -9.75
CA GLU A 173 -1.02 5.05 -10.45
C GLU A 173 0.33 5.52 -11.01
N ARG A 174 0.37 6.71 -11.61
CA ARG A 174 1.62 7.28 -12.12
C ARG A 174 2.53 7.69 -10.96
N ALA A 175 1.98 8.28 -9.91
CA ALA A 175 2.74 8.66 -8.72
C ALA A 175 3.39 7.44 -8.06
N GLY A 176 2.65 6.33 -7.89
CA GLY A 176 3.19 5.09 -7.32
C GLY A 176 4.25 4.45 -8.20
N ASN A 177 4.06 4.43 -9.51
CA ASN A 177 5.09 3.95 -10.44
C ASN A 177 6.35 4.85 -10.44
N PHE A 178 6.20 6.17 -10.29
CA PHE A 178 7.33 7.08 -10.15
C PHE A 178 8.05 6.91 -8.82
N ALA A 179 7.33 6.74 -7.71
CA ALA A 179 7.93 6.42 -6.42
C ALA A 179 8.72 5.11 -6.49
N SER A 180 8.16 4.05 -7.09
CA SER A 180 8.87 2.80 -7.36
C SER A 180 10.19 3.01 -8.09
N PHE A 181 10.18 3.79 -9.18
CA PHE A 181 11.42 4.16 -9.87
C PHE A 181 12.44 4.83 -8.95
N LEU A 182 12.00 5.79 -8.11
CA LEU A 182 12.89 6.46 -7.16
C LEU A 182 13.46 5.49 -6.12
N PHE A 183 12.66 4.58 -5.57
CA PHE A 183 13.14 3.57 -4.62
C PHE A 183 14.16 2.63 -5.25
N GLU A 184 13.88 2.12 -6.46
CA GLU A 184 14.74 1.13 -7.12
C GLU A 184 16.06 1.74 -7.61
N GLU A 185 16.04 2.96 -8.15
CA GLU A 185 17.24 3.58 -8.74
C GLU A 185 18.04 4.39 -7.71
N TYR A 186 17.38 5.02 -6.74
CA TYR A 186 18.00 5.97 -5.82
C TYR A 186 17.92 5.56 -4.34
N GLY A 187 17.11 4.57 -4.00
CA GLY A 187 16.98 4.06 -2.63
C GLY A 187 15.99 4.84 -1.75
N PRO A 188 15.57 4.24 -0.62
CA PRO A 188 14.60 4.85 0.30
C PRO A 188 15.10 6.15 0.94
N GLU A 189 16.40 6.29 1.19
CA GLU A 189 16.98 7.50 1.78
C GLU A 189 16.86 8.72 0.85
N ALA A 190 16.95 8.49 -0.47
CA ALA A 190 16.79 9.53 -1.46
C ALA A 190 15.34 10.02 -1.54
N VAL A 191 14.38 9.10 -1.46
CA VAL A 191 12.95 9.42 -1.40
C VAL A 191 12.64 10.24 -0.13
N ALA A 192 13.14 9.80 1.03
CA ALA A 192 12.99 10.56 2.27
C ALA A 192 13.62 11.96 2.17
N GLY A 193 14.84 12.05 1.60
CA GLY A 193 15.51 13.33 1.38
C GLY A 193 14.75 14.28 0.46
N LEU A 194 14.01 13.78 -0.53
CA LEU A 194 13.15 14.61 -1.36
C LEU A 194 11.93 15.12 -0.58
N CYS A 195 11.33 14.33 0.30
CA CYS A 195 10.26 14.80 1.19
C CYS A 195 10.78 15.87 2.17
N ASP A 196 12.01 15.76 2.67
CA ASP A 196 12.65 16.76 3.55
C ASP A 196 12.91 18.10 2.84
N GLU A 197 13.28 18.05 1.56
CA GLU A 197 13.66 19.24 0.78
C GLU A 197 12.48 19.95 0.13
N LEU A 198 11.39 19.23 -0.14
CA LEU A 198 10.25 19.74 -0.90
C LEU A 198 8.99 19.83 -0.02
N LEU A 199 8.30 20.96 -0.12
CA LEU A 199 7.05 21.16 0.61
C LEU A 199 5.85 20.57 -0.13
N TYR A 200 4.75 20.34 0.59
CA TYR A 200 3.48 19.87 0.03
C TYR A 200 3.01 20.69 -1.19
N PHE A 201 3.14 22.02 -1.10
CA PHE A 201 2.90 22.94 -2.21
C PHE A 201 4.24 23.36 -2.83
N THR A 202 4.75 22.53 -3.74
CA THR A 202 6.01 22.74 -4.44
C THR A 202 5.81 23.24 -5.87
N THR A 203 6.83 23.87 -6.44
CA THR A 203 6.88 24.30 -7.84
C THR A 203 7.90 23.48 -8.64
N LEU A 204 7.86 23.55 -9.97
CA LEU A 204 8.88 22.88 -10.80
C LEU A 204 10.30 23.44 -10.57
N ASP A 205 10.43 24.70 -10.19
CA ASP A 205 11.75 25.28 -9.89
C ASP A 205 12.30 24.70 -8.57
N ASP A 206 11.45 24.45 -7.58
CA ASP A 206 11.85 23.77 -6.34
C ASP A 206 12.33 22.33 -6.63
N TRP A 207 11.61 21.58 -7.48
CA TRP A 207 12.05 20.26 -7.95
C TRP A 207 13.40 20.31 -8.67
N ARG A 208 13.62 21.30 -9.54
CA ARG A 208 14.89 21.49 -10.26
C ARG A 208 16.05 21.82 -9.33
N GLU A 209 15.80 22.44 -8.18
CA GLU A 209 16.81 22.72 -7.16
C GLU A 209 17.07 21.50 -6.26
N ALA A 210 16.01 20.80 -5.83
CA ALA A 210 16.11 19.68 -4.90
C ALA A 210 16.71 18.42 -5.53
N ILE A 211 16.38 18.09 -6.78
CA ILE A 211 16.82 16.84 -7.41
C ILE A 211 18.35 16.74 -7.53
N PRO A 212 19.09 17.74 -8.05
CA PRO A 212 20.55 17.69 -8.06
C PRO A 212 21.16 17.64 -6.65
N LYS A 213 20.49 18.25 -5.66
CA LYS A 213 20.95 18.28 -4.28
C LYS A 213 20.81 16.91 -3.59
N VAL A 214 19.70 16.22 -3.79
CA VAL A 214 19.37 14.95 -3.12
C VAL A 214 19.84 13.74 -3.93
N LEU A 215 19.54 13.72 -5.22
CA LEU A 215 19.79 12.57 -6.11
C LEU A 215 21.14 12.65 -6.84
N GLY A 216 21.75 13.84 -6.91
CA GLY A 216 23.02 14.04 -7.61
C GLY A 216 22.93 14.03 -9.13
N VAL A 217 21.70 14.08 -9.69
CA VAL A 217 21.43 14.14 -11.14
C VAL A 217 20.68 15.40 -11.52
N GLU A 218 20.71 15.79 -12.79
CA GLU A 218 19.93 16.92 -13.28
C GLU A 218 18.44 16.56 -13.40
N PHE A 219 17.54 17.54 -13.22
CA PHE A 219 16.09 17.32 -13.34
C PHE A 219 15.67 16.64 -14.65
N SER A 220 16.23 17.10 -15.77
CA SER A 220 15.95 16.52 -17.09
C SER A 220 16.51 15.11 -17.27
N GLU A 221 17.59 14.78 -16.56
CA GLU A 221 18.18 13.44 -16.58
C GLU A 221 17.25 12.46 -15.85
N LEU A 222 16.78 12.82 -14.65
CA LEU A 222 15.80 12.03 -13.89
C LEU A 222 14.55 11.72 -14.72
N LEU A 223 13.97 12.74 -15.38
CA LEU A 223 12.79 12.54 -16.23
C LEU A 223 13.07 11.60 -17.40
N SER A 224 14.25 11.72 -18.02
CA SER A 224 14.66 10.86 -19.13
C SER A 224 14.92 9.42 -18.71
N GLU A 225 15.39 9.20 -17.48
CA GLU A 225 15.56 7.86 -16.90
C GLU A 225 14.21 7.24 -16.57
N TYR A 226 13.33 7.99 -15.91
CA TYR A 226 11.97 7.53 -15.62
C TYR A 226 11.18 7.19 -16.88
N GLU A 227 11.34 7.94 -17.98
CA GLU A 227 10.72 7.60 -19.27
C GLU A 227 11.14 6.24 -19.83
N GLN A 228 12.32 5.73 -19.44
CA GLN A 228 12.82 4.41 -19.79
C GLN A 228 12.43 3.33 -18.78
N TYR A 229 11.99 3.72 -17.59
CA TYR A 229 11.55 2.79 -16.55
C TYR A 229 10.31 2.01 -17.02
N PRO A 230 10.22 0.69 -16.72
CA PRO A 230 9.09 -0.11 -17.15
C PRO A 230 7.76 0.45 -16.63
N ARG A 231 6.78 0.53 -17.54
CA ARG A 231 5.40 0.84 -17.17
C ARG A 231 4.74 -0.41 -16.65
N CYS A 232 4.23 -0.33 -15.43
CA CYS A 232 3.59 -1.46 -14.78
C CYS A 232 2.41 -0.98 -13.92
N HIS A 233 1.46 -1.87 -13.63
CA HIS A 233 0.26 -1.57 -12.85
C HIS A 233 0.56 -1.44 -11.35
N HIS A 234 -0.41 -0.88 -10.59
CA HIS A 234 -0.41 -0.80 -9.13
C HIS A 234 0.23 -1.99 -8.43
N GLN A 235 -0.28 -3.18 -8.75
CA GLN A 235 0.12 -4.40 -8.10
C GLN A 235 1.58 -4.82 -8.45
N GLN A 236 2.12 -4.37 -9.59
CA GLN A 236 3.48 -4.70 -10.05
C GLN A 236 4.55 -3.84 -9.41
N TYR A 237 4.29 -2.53 -9.24
CA TYR A 237 5.32 -1.64 -8.74
C TYR A 237 5.46 -1.70 -7.22
N ARG A 238 4.45 -2.17 -6.47
CA ARG A 238 4.46 -2.07 -5.00
C ARG A 238 5.66 -2.78 -4.34
N ALA A 239 6.18 -2.18 -3.28
CA ALA A 239 7.14 -2.75 -2.36
C ALA A 239 6.44 -3.82 -1.51
N ARG A 240 6.62 -5.08 -1.88
CA ARG A 240 6.11 -6.24 -1.15
C ARG A 240 6.99 -6.52 0.07
N LEU A 241 6.99 -5.60 1.03
CA LEU A 241 7.98 -5.56 2.09
C LEU A 241 8.00 -6.85 2.90
N TRP A 242 6.89 -7.17 3.56
CA TRP A 242 6.80 -8.36 4.40
C TRP A 242 6.34 -9.58 3.61
N GLU A 243 5.64 -9.38 2.50
CA GLU A 243 5.14 -10.45 1.64
C GLU A 243 6.26 -11.14 0.86
N CYS A 244 7.45 -10.52 0.76
CA CYS A 244 8.63 -11.09 0.11
C CYS A 244 9.84 -11.26 1.03
N ALA A 245 9.77 -10.79 2.28
CA ALA A 245 10.85 -10.97 3.25
C ALA A 245 10.75 -12.32 3.98
N GLY A 246 11.91 -12.81 4.45
CA GLY A 246 12.01 -14.01 5.28
C GLY A 246 12.05 -15.33 4.51
N GLU A 247 11.82 -16.42 5.23
CA GLU A 247 11.83 -17.78 4.67
C GLU A 247 10.59 -18.05 3.80
N PRO A 248 10.71 -18.80 2.69
CA PRO A 248 9.56 -19.16 1.88
C PRO A 248 8.62 -20.11 2.64
N ASP A 249 7.33 -19.97 2.38
CA ASP A 249 6.30 -20.89 2.87
C ASP A 249 6.33 -22.22 2.09
N ALA A 250 6.79 -22.20 0.83
CA ALA A 250 7.08 -23.40 0.05
C ALA A 250 8.27 -23.19 -0.92
N VAL A 251 9.03 -24.25 -1.15
CA VAL A 251 10.13 -24.28 -2.13
C VAL A 251 9.75 -25.25 -3.24
N ALA A 252 9.65 -24.78 -4.48
CA ALA A 252 9.33 -25.62 -5.63
C ALA A 252 10.44 -26.67 -5.89
N ASP A 253 10.04 -27.91 -6.19
CA ASP A 253 10.95 -29.00 -6.55
C ASP A 253 10.94 -29.20 -8.08
N PRO A 254 12.07 -29.05 -8.78
CA PRO A 254 12.15 -29.28 -10.23
C PRO A 254 11.82 -30.72 -10.67
N THR A 255 11.78 -31.65 -9.72
CA THR A 255 11.65 -33.10 -9.98
C THR A 255 10.43 -33.75 -9.32
N GLY A 256 9.66 -33.00 -8.52
CA GLY A 256 8.53 -33.54 -7.78
C GLY A 256 7.49 -32.48 -7.42
N ASP A 257 6.33 -32.97 -6.99
CA ASP A 257 5.22 -32.10 -6.62
C ASP A 257 5.44 -31.55 -5.20
N VAL A 258 5.15 -30.28 -5.02
CA VAL A 258 5.16 -29.63 -3.70
C VAL A 258 3.74 -29.23 -3.35
N VAL A 259 3.30 -29.65 -2.16
CA VAL A 259 1.95 -29.39 -1.67
C VAL A 259 2.04 -28.66 -0.34
N PHE A 260 1.25 -27.60 -0.20
CA PHE A 260 1.08 -26.86 1.05
C PHE A 260 -0.35 -26.37 1.18
N GLU A 261 -0.76 -26.06 2.40
CA GLU A 261 -2.15 -25.76 2.71
C GLU A 261 -2.38 -24.26 3.01
N ILE A 262 -3.59 -23.79 2.73
CA ILE A 262 -4.10 -22.47 3.09
C ILE A 262 -5.46 -22.65 3.77
N ASP A 263 -5.60 -22.13 4.98
CA ASP A 263 -6.89 -22.06 5.65
C ASP A 263 -7.57 -20.74 5.27
N MET A 264 -8.50 -20.77 4.32
CA MET A 264 -9.22 -19.58 3.86
C MET A 264 -10.50 -19.40 4.67
N ASP A 265 -10.34 -19.03 5.94
CA ASP A 265 -11.40 -18.62 6.86
C ASP A 265 -11.01 -17.25 7.45
N CYS A 266 -11.96 -16.32 7.55
CA CYS A 266 -11.68 -15.00 8.13
C CYS A 266 -11.16 -15.08 9.58
N ALA A 267 -11.47 -16.13 10.35
CA ALA A 267 -10.93 -16.34 11.69
C ALA A 267 -9.46 -16.81 11.70
N ALA A 268 -8.90 -17.24 10.55
CA ALA A 268 -7.51 -17.68 10.46
C ALA A 268 -6.54 -16.51 10.66
N ALA A 269 -5.43 -16.79 11.37
CA ALA A 269 -4.46 -15.76 11.79
C ALA A 269 -3.62 -15.19 10.63
N ASP A 270 -3.65 -15.82 9.46
CA ASP A 270 -2.93 -15.45 8.26
C ASP A 270 -3.85 -14.97 7.13
N VAL A 271 -5.15 -14.83 7.42
CA VAL A 271 -6.15 -14.24 6.54
C VAL A 271 -6.41 -12.80 6.94
N ILE A 272 -6.35 -11.90 5.95
CA ILE A 272 -6.50 -10.46 6.11
C ILE A 272 -7.78 -9.96 5.43
N GLY A 273 -8.36 -8.92 6.00
CA GLY A 273 -9.59 -8.27 5.52
C GLY A 273 -10.63 -8.08 6.63
N PRO A 274 -11.92 -7.94 6.27
CA PRO A 274 -12.42 -7.88 4.90
C PRO A 274 -12.04 -6.56 4.22
N PHE A 275 -11.63 -6.60 2.95
CA PHE A 275 -11.61 -5.39 2.13
C PHE A 275 -12.78 -5.41 1.16
N GLY A 276 -13.82 -4.64 1.49
CA GLY A 276 -15.11 -4.76 0.83
C GLY A 276 -15.74 -6.12 1.12
N SER A 277 -15.93 -6.96 0.10
CA SER A 277 -16.55 -8.28 0.21
C SER A 277 -15.57 -9.43 0.06
N ARG A 278 -14.28 -9.18 0.28
CA ARG A 278 -13.20 -10.13 0.00
C ARG A 278 -12.25 -10.27 1.18
N ILE A 279 -11.70 -11.47 1.31
CA ILE A 279 -10.59 -11.82 2.21
C ILE A 279 -9.40 -12.28 1.39
N VAL A 280 -8.21 -12.19 1.99
CA VAL A 280 -6.95 -12.46 1.30
C VAL A 280 -6.03 -13.30 2.17
N ALA A 281 -5.34 -14.26 1.57
CA ALA A 281 -4.17 -14.91 2.14
C ALA A 281 -2.96 -14.71 1.22
N THR A 282 -1.78 -14.59 1.81
CA THR A 282 -0.52 -14.47 1.05
C THR A 282 0.43 -15.62 1.40
N ARG A 283 1.25 -16.05 0.44
CA ARG A 283 2.27 -17.09 0.59
C ARG A 283 3.52 -16.75 -0.20
N ARG A 284 4.69 -17.03 0.36
CA ARG A 284 6.01 -16.89 -0.23
C ARG A 284 6.44 -18.20 -0.87
N LEU A 285 6.70 -18.18 -2.15
CA LEU A 285 7.14 -19.34 -2.93
C LEU A 285 8.55 -19.09 -3.44
N TRP A 286 9.46 -20.02 -3.20
CA TRP A 286 10.81 -19.96 -3.76
C TRP A 286 10.96 -20.93 -4.94
N PHE A 287 11.42 -20.39 -6.06
CA PHE A 287 11.77 -21.17 -7.25
C PHE A 287 13.29 -21.23 -7.37
N PRO A 288 13.92 -22.43 -7.27
CA PRO A 288 15.38 -22.55 -7.22
C PRO A 288 16.06 -22.38 -8.57
N GLU A 289 15.34 -22.62 -9.67
CA GLU A 289 15.85 -22.50 -11.04
C GLU A 289 14.74 -22.05 -12.01
N GLU A 290 15.09 -21.82 -13.28
CA GLU A 290 14.08 -21.60 -14.31
C GLU A 290 13.24 -22.87 -14.47
N MET A 291 11.94 -22.80 -14.21
CA MET A 291 11.06 -23.96 -14.32
C MET A 291 9.69 -23.61 -14.88
N ARG A 292 9.09 -24.61 -15.54
CA ARG A 292 7.69 -24.56 -15.93
C ARG A 292 6.89 -25.31 -14.87
N THR A 293 5.95 -24.62 -14.24
CA THR A 293 5.25 -25.15 -13.07
C THR A 293 3.77 -24.84 -13.18
N GLY A 294 2.94 -25.87 -13.02
CA GLY A 294 1.51 -25.70 -12.81
C GLY A 294 1.26 -25.33 -11.37
N VAL A 295 0.39 -24.34 -11.16
CA VAL A 295 -0.12 -24.00 -9.82
C VAL A 295 -1.59 -24.35 -9.79
N PHE A 296 -1.93 -25.31 -8.94
CA PHE A 296 -3.29 -25.82 -8.77
C PHE A 296 -3.74 -25.53 -7.35
N ILE A 297 -4.94 -24.97 -7.19
CA ILE A 297 -5.53 -24.68 -5.89
C ILE A 297 -6.79 -25.51 -5.80
N LEU A 298 -6.75 -26.52 -4.93
CA LEU A 298 -7.81 -27.50 -4.78
C LEU A 298 -8.60 -27.25 -3.49
N GLY A 299 -9.91 -27.41 -3.55
CA GLY A 299 -10.78 -27.37 -2.37
C GLY A 299 -10.71 -28.67 -1.56
N GLU A 300 -11.47 -28.72 -0.46
CA GLU A 300 -11.52 -29.89 0.44
C GLU A 300 -12.03 -31.17 -0.23
N ASP A 301 -12.82 -31.04 -1.29
CA ASP A 301 -13.34 -32.14 -2.09
C ASP A 301 -12.32 -32.67 -3.12
N GLY A 302 -11.18 -32.00 -3.25
CA GLY A 302 -10.11 -32.32 -4.20
C GLY A 302 -10.37 -31.84 -5.63
N GLU A 303 -11.43 -31.06 -5.86
CA GLU A 303 -11.71 -30.40 -7.13
C GLU A 303 -11.04 -29.01 -7.15
N ASP A 304 -10.92 -28.40 -8.34
CA ASP A 304 -10.38 -27.04 -8.47
C ASP A 304 -11.26 -26.04 -7.69
N ALA A 305 -10.68 -25.30 -6.74
CA ALA A 305 -11.41 -24.33 -5.93
C ALA A 305 -11.81 -23.13 -6.78
N GLU A 306 -13.07 -22.66 -6.77
CA GLU A 306 -13.52 -21.47 -7.53
C GLU A 306 -13.15 -20.15 -6.82
N LEU A 307 -11.99 -19.56 -7.14
CA LEU A 307 -11.46 -18.35 -6.51
C LEU A 307 -10.52 -17.55 -7.44
N ASP A 308 -10.15 -16.35 -7.00
CA ASP A 308 -9.20 -15.48 -7.68
C ASP A 308 -7.81 -15.70 -7.06
N PHE A 309 -6.74 -15.90 -7.85
CA PHE A 309 -5.37 -15.81 -7.31
C PHE A 309 -4.42 -15.05 -8.22
N ASN A 310 -3.30 -14.60 -7.64
CA ASN A 310 -2.25 -13.88 -8.35
C ASN A 310 -0.88 -14.36 -7.89
N LEU A 311 0.02 -14.64 -8.84
CA LEU A 311 1.42 -14.96 -8.57
C LEU A 311 2.34 -13.89 -9.16
N GLN A 312 3.30 -13.44 -8.36
CA GLN A 312 4.14 -12.29 -8.71
C GLN A 312 5.56 -12.43 -8.18
N ALA A 313 6.56 -12.11 -9.01
CA ALA A 313 7.96 -12.12 -8.60
C ALA A 313 8.25 -10.98 -7.63
N CYS A 314 9.01 -11.23 -6.57
CA CYS A 314 9.41 -10.24 -5.55
C CYS A 314 10.44 -9.23 -6.08
N ALA A 315 10.05 -8.46 -7.09
CA ALA A 315 10.79 -7.37 -7.70
C ALA A 315 9.79 -6.34 -8.26
N ALA A 316 10.07 -5.05 -8.08
CA ALA A 316 9.20 -3.99 -8.58
C ALA A 316 9.19 -3.95 -10.11
N CYS A 317 8.02 -3.73 -10.71
CA CYS A 317 7.80 -3.72 -12.15
C CYS A 317 8.45 -4.92 -12.89
N SER A 318 8.44 -6.11 -12.31
CA SER A 318 9.04 -7.31 -12.90
C SER A 318 8.54 -7.57 -14.33
N GLU A 319 9.45 -7.88 -15.26
CA GLU A 319 9.18 -8.13 -16.69
C GLU A 319 8.21 -9.29 -16.99
N GLN A 320 7.83 -10.07 -15.98
CA GLN A 320 6.96 -11.23 -16.10
C GLN A 320 5.52 -10.83 -15.74
N PRO A 321 4.51 -11.26 -16.51
CA PRO A 321 3.13 -10.87 -16.23
C PRO A 321 2.69 -11.39 -14.87
N HIS A 322 1.77 -10.65 -14.25
CA HIS A 322 0.85 -11.23 -13.30
C HIS A 322 0.29 -12.52 -13.86
N LEU A 323 0.44 -13.57 -13.10
CA LEU A 323 -0.15 -14.84 -13.40
C LEU A 323 -1.45 -14.87 -12.61
N TYR A 324 -2.47 -14.27 -13.23
CA TYR A 324 -3.84 -14.31 -12.74
C TYR A 324 -4.56 -15.47 -13.42
N ALA A 325 -5.22 -16.29 -12.62
CA ALA A 325 -6.21 -17.21 -13.10
C ALA A 325 -7.46 -17.09 -12.23
N ASP A 326 -8.60 -16.95 -12.89
CA ASP A 326 -9.87 -17.45 -12.37
C ASP A 326 -9.77 -18.98 -12.50
N THR A 327 -9.86 -19.67 -11.38
CA THR A 327 -9.48 -21.09 -11.20
C THR A 327 -10.29 -22.10 -12.01
N GLY A 328 -11.23 -21.65 -12.83
CA GLY A 328 -11.75 -22.47 -13.93
C GLY A 328 -10.70 -22.90 -14.97
N LEU A 329 -9.44 -22.43 -14.87
CA LEU A 329 -8.34 -22.78 -15.76
C LEU A 329 -7.05 -23.13 -14.99
N THR A 330 -6.74 -24.44 -14.96
CA THR A 330 -5.37 -24.95 -14.78
C THR A 330 -4.37 -24.10 -15.56
N THR A 331 -3.38 -23.52 -14.89
CA THR A 331 -2.39 -22.70 -15.60
C THR A 331 -0.96 -23.11 -15.26
N VAL A 332 -0.22 -23.44 -16.32
CA VAL A 332 1.23 -23.71 -16.28
C VAL A 332 1.97 -22.44 -16.63
N PHE A 333 2.87 -22.04 -15.76
CA PHE A 333 3.62 -20.80 -15.86
C PHE A 333 5.11 -21.06 -16.05
N LYS A 334 5.85 -20.06 -16.53
CA LYS A 334 7.31 -20.08 -16.53
C LYS A 334 7.81 -19.17 -15.41
N PHE A 335 8.51 -19.74 -14.44
CA PHE A 335 9.13 -19.02 -13.35
C PHE A 335 10.63 -18.85 -13.61
N SER A 336 11.15 -17.69 -13.23
CA SER A 336 12.58 -17.46 -13.10
C SER A 336 13.01 -17.81 -11.66
N PRO A 337 14.31 -18.07 -11.40
CA PRO A 337 14.75 -18.31 -10.04
C PRO A 337 14.50 -17.09 -9.16
N GLY A 338 13.93 -17.28 -7.97
CA GLY A 338 13.65 -16.18 -7.04
C GLY A 338 12.45 -16.43 -6.13
N MET A 339 12.15 -15.42 -5.32
CA MET A 339 10.98 -15.38 -4.45
C MET A 339 9.78 -14.84 -5.22
N TYR A 340 8.62 -15.45 -4.99
CA TYR A 340 7.34 -15.06 -5.52
C TYR A 340 6.32 -14.96 -4.40
N GLU A 341 5.38 -14.04 -4.54
CA GLU A 341 4.20 -13.94 -3.69
C GLU A 341 3.02 -14.57 -4.43
N LEU A 342 2.35 -15.53 -3.79
CA LEU A 342 1.02 -16.00 -4.12
C LEU A 342 0.02 -15.24 -3.26
N VAL A 343 -0.95 -14.60 -3.89
CA VAL A 343 -2.07 -13.94 -3.24
C VAL A 343 -3.36 -14.66 -3.64
N VAL A 344 -4.07 -15.20 -2.66
CA VAL A 344 -5.35 -15.91 -2.85
C VAL A 344 -6.46 -15.02 -2.33
N TYR A 345 -7.51 -14.86 -3.14
CA TYR A 345 -8.65 -14.01 -2.85
C TYR A 345 -9.93 -14.84 -2.83
N ALA A 346 -10.76 -14.65 -1.82
CA ALA A 346 -12.08 -15.28 -1.74
C ALA A 346 -13.14 -14.29 -1.26
N GLY A 347 -14.42 -14.69 -1.35
CA GLY A 347 -15.52 -13.96 -0.73
C GLY A 347 -15.36 -13.88 0.79
N SER A 348 -15.87 -12.83 1.43
CA SER A 348 -15.72 -12.65 2.88
C SER A 348 -16.43 -13.70 3.74
N ASP A 349 -17.38 -14.43 3.15
CA ASP A 349 -18.08 -15.57 3.74
C ASP A 349 -17.48 -16.93 3.33
N PHE A 350 -16.39 -16.92 2.56
CA PHE A 350 -15.67 -18.14 2.19
C PHE A 350 -14.96 -18.73 3.42
N SER A 351 -15.01 -20.07 3.53
CA SER A 351 -14.50 -20.83 4.66
C SER A 351 -14.18 -22.25 4.19
N GLU A 352 -12.99 -22.45 3.62
CA GLU A 352 -12.52 -23.76 3.19
C GLU A 352 -11.02 -23.92 3.41
N HIS A 353 -10.60 -25.16 3.66
CA HIS A 353 -9.19 -25.54 3.58
C HIS A 353 -8.80 -25.80 2.12
N LEU A 354 -7.75 -25.14 1.66
CA LEU A 354 -7.24 -25.24 0.30
C LEU A 354 -5.88 -25.93 0.26
N SER A 355 -5.70 -26.86 -0.66
CA SER A 355 -4.41 -27.46 -0.99
C SER A 355 -3.83 -26.80 -2.24
N VAL A 356 -2.62 -26.26 -2.14
CA VAL A 356 -1.90 -25.68 -3.28
C VAL A 356 -0.81 -26.62 -3.74
N HIS A 357 -0.88 -27.03 -5.01
CA HIS A 357 0.07 -27.91 -5.65
C HIS A 357 0.94 -27.13 -6.64
N LEU A 358 2.26 -27.28 -6.51
CA LEU A 358 3.26 -26.83 -7.46
C LEU A 358 3.81 -28.07 -8.19
N GLU A 359 3.41 -28.26 -9.46
CA GLU A 359 3.80 -29.45 -10.24
C GLU A 359 4.74 -29.06 -11.39
N PRO A 360 5.92 -29.69 -11.56
CA PRO A 360 6.85 -29.38 -12.67
C PRO A 360 6.39 -29.97 -14.03
N PHE A 361 6.63 -29.24 -15.14
CA PHE A 361 6.17 -29.58 -16.51
C PHE A 361 7.25 -29.62 -17.61
#